data_AF-A0A1S9TZ37-F1
#
_entry.id   AF-A0A1S9TZ37-F1
#
_cell.length_a   1.000
_cell.length_b   1.000
_cell.length_c   1.000
_cell.angle_alpha   90.00
_cell.angle_beta   90.00
_cell.angle_gamma   90.00
#
_symmetry.space_group_name_H-M   'P 1'
#
loop_
_entity.id
_entity.type
_entity.pdbx_description
1 polymer ?
#
loop_
_entity_poly.entity_id
_entity_poly.type
_entity_poly.pdbx_seq_one_letter_code
_entity_poly.pdbx_strand_id
1 'polypeptide(L)'
;MTNTKIGQTKVEGTKVWKDGNGEGRPEIIKVDLLQNGQVIDTKEVSAANEWKYAFTDLAAYDAEGKAYKYEVKEQAVDGYQTEVNGYDITNTKVGKTKVEGTK
;
A
#
# COMPACT_ATOMS: atom_id res chain seq x y z
N MET A 1 -31.97 0.15 17.76
CA MET A 1 -30.76 -0.20 17.00
C MET A 1 -29.60 0.50 17.70
N THR A 2 -28.80 -0.23 18.47
CA THR A 2 -27.71 0.36 19.25
C THR A 2 -26.60 0.72 18.28
N ASN A 3 -26.35 2.01 18.09
CA ASN A 3 -25.27 2.51 17.26
C ASN A 3 -23.95 2.32 18.03
N THR A 4 -23.50 1.07 18.14
CA THR A 4 -22.17 0.75 18.65
C THR A 4 -21.20 1.20 17.58
N LYS A 5 -20.76 2.44 17.68
CA LYS A 5 -19.66 3.00 16.90
C LYS A 5 -18.39 2.28 17.37
N ILE A 6 -18.22 1.01 16.98
CA ILE A 6 -16.92 0.33 17.00
C ILE A 6 -16.00 1.33 16.33
N GLY A 7 -15.02 1.85 17.06
CA GLY A 7 -14.22 2.98 16.57
C GLY A 7 -13.80 2.69 15.14
N GLN A 8 -14.20 3.53 14.19
CA GLN A 8 -13.81 3.34 12.79
C GLN A 8 -12.51 4.08 12.56
N THR A 9 -11.65 3.50 11.73
CA THR A 9 -10.43 4.12 11.24
C THR A 9 -10.44 4.11 9.72
N LYS A 10 -9.48 4.83 9.15
CA LYS A 10 -9.20 4.81 7.71
C LYS A 10 -7.70 4.68 7.51
N VAL A 11 -7.34 4.06 6.41
CA VAL A 11 -5.95 3.95 5.94
C VAL A 11 -5.88 4.66 4.62
N GLU A 12 -5.11 5.73 4.53
CA GLU A 12 -4.89 6.48 3.30
C GLU A 12 -3.40 6.61 3.04
N GLY A 13 -3.04 6.54 1.77
CA GLY A 13 -1.65 6.55 1.34
C GLY A 13 -1.52 7.09 -0.06
N THR A 14 -0.30 7.55 -0.35
CA THR A 14 0.09 8.04 -1.66
C THR A 14 1.12 7.12 -2.28
N LYS A 15 1.10 7.03 -3.61
CA LYS A 15 2.08 6.30 -4.39
C LYS A 15 3.01 7.28 -5.09
N VAL A 16 4.30 7.16 -4.79
CA VAL A 16 5.38 7.94 -5.40
C VAL A 16 6.22 7.04 -6.30
N TRP A 17 6.62 7.57 -7.46
CA TRP A 17 7.51 6.90 -8.40
C TRP A 17 8.86 7.64 -8.47
N LYS A 18 9.95 6.90 -8.26
CA LYS A 18 11.34 7.32 -8.44
C LYS A 18 11.93 6.60 -9.66
N ASP A 19 11.50 7.02 -10.85
CA ASP A 19 11.74 6.29 -12.10
C ASP A 19 12.18 7.17 -13.28
N GLY A 20 12.59 8.40 -12.99
CA GLY A 20 13.03 9.35 -14.00
C GLY A 20 11.87 9.81 -14.88
N ASN A 21 11.82 9.32 -16.13
CA ASN A 21 10.79 9.72 -17.08
C ASN A 21 9.49 8.88 -16.97
N GLY A 22 9.53 7.73 -16.30
CA GLY A 22 8.40 6.81 -16.22
C GLY A 22 8.31 5.77 -17.34
N GLU A 23 9.35 5.57 -18.16
CA GLU A 23 9.34 4.52 -19.19
C GLU A 23 9.09 3.14 -18.58
N GLY A 24 8.10 2.40 -19.10
CA GLY A 24 7.74 1.08 -18.59
C GLY A 24 7.09 1.10 -17.20
N ARG A 25 6.62 2.25 -16.72
CA ARG A 25 5.75 2.31 -15.54
C ARG A 25 4.43 1.60 -15.86
N PRO A 26 3.95 0.69 -15.00
CA PRO A 26 2.62 0.09 -15.18
C PRO A 26 1.53 1.14 -15.07
N GLU A 27 0.42 0.93 -15.77
CA GLU A 27 -0.74 1.83 -15.67
C GLU A 27 -1.46 1.70 -14.33
N ILE A 28 -1.43 0.49 -13.74
CA ILE A 28 -2.13 0.12 -12.51
C ILE A 28 -1.17 -0.67 -11.62
N ILE A 29 -1.20 -0.37 -10.32
CA ILE A 29 -0.63 -1.21 -9.26
C ILE A 29 -1.75 -1.73 -8.37
N LYS A 30 -1.47 -2.79 -7.63
CA LYS A 30 -2.38 -3.34 -6.62
C LYS A 30 -1.78 -3.14 -5.24
N VAL A 31 -2.53 -2.47 -4.38
CA VAL A 31 -2.19 -2.25 -2.98
C VAL A 31 -3.13 -3.07 -2.12
N ASP A 32 -2.56 -4.02 -1.39
CA ASP A 32 -3.26 -4.86 -0.44
C ASP A 32 -3.30 -4.17 0.92
N LEU A 33 -4.47 -4.16 1.55
CA LEU A 33 -4.66 -3.79 2.95
C LEU A 33 -4.57 -5.05 3.81
N LEU A 34 -3.65 -5.04 4.77
CA LEU A 34 -3.47 -6.11 5.74
C LEU A 34 -4.06 -5.69 7.07
N GLN A 35 -4.86 -6.56 7.67
CA GLN A 35 -5.32 -6.49 9.04
C GLN A 35 -4.66 -7.62 9.83
N ASN A 36 -3.88 -7.29 10.86
CA ASN A 36 -3.12 -8.24 11.66
C ASN A 36 -2.28 -9.23 10.81
N GLY A 37 -1.74 -8.76 9.68
CA GLY A 37 -0.92 -9.56 8.76
C GLY A 37 -1.70 -10.38 7.72
N GLN A 38 -3.04 -10.33 7.71
CA GLN A 38 -3.88 -10.97 6.70
C GLN A 38 -4.42 -9.94 5.71
N VAL A 39 -4.34 -10.23 4.41
CA VAL A 39 -4.96 -9.39 3.37
C VAL A 39 -6.48 -9.44 3.52
N ILE A 40 -7.11 -8.29 3.69
CA ILE A 40 -8.57 -8.15 3.83
C ILE A 40 -9.21 -7.38 2.68
N ASP A 41 -8.44 -6.58 1.94
CA ASP A 41 -8.90 -5.81 0.80
C ASP A 41 -7.73 -5.50 -0.15
N THR A 42 -8.05 -5.20 -1.41
CA THR A 42 -7.07 -4.82 -2.45
C THR A 42 -7.63 -3.66 -3.26
N LYS A 43 -6.84 -2.59 -3.43
CA LYS A 43 -7.17 -1.47 -4.32
C LYS A 43 -6.25 -1.39 -5.51
N GLU A 44 -6.86 -1.13 -6.66
CA GLU A 44 -6.16 -0.73 -7.87
C GLU A 44 -5.87 0.78 -7.82
N VAL A 45 -4.59 1.13 -8.00
CA VAL A 45 -4.11 2.50 -7.94
C VAL A 45 -3.44 2.83 -9.27
N SER A 46 -3.82 3.96 -9.86
CA SER A 46 -3.38 4.37 -11.19
C SER A 46 -3.26 5.90 -11.26
N ALA A 47 -2.77 6.40 -12.39
CA ALA A 47 -2.75 7.83 -12.68
C ALA A 47 -4.14 8.48 -12.64
N ALA A 48 -5.21 7.72 -12.95
CA ALA A 48 -6.58 8.23 -12.92
C ALA A 48 -7.03 8.62 -11.49
N ASN A 49 -6.52 7.93 -10.48
CA ASN A 49 -6.76 8.23 -9.07
C ASN A 49 -5.62 9.06 -8.47
N GLU A 50 -4.84 9.76 -9.31
CA GLU A 50 -3.67 10.55 -8.91
C GLU A 50 -2.64 9.78 -8.08
N TRP A 51 -2.55 8.45 -8.28
CA TRP A 51 -1.69 7.58 -7.47
C TRP A 51 -2.03 7.63 -5.97
N LYS A 52 -3.30 7.88 -5.61
CA LYS A 52 -3.78 7.89 -4.23
C LYS A 52 -4.76 6.74 -3.98
N TYR A 53 -4.81 6.29 -2.74
CA TYR A 53 -5.77 5.30 -2.30
C TYR A 53 -6.20 5.52 -0.85
N ALA A 54 -7.40 5.07 -0.53
CA ALA A 54 -7.95 5.14 0.82
C ALA A 54 -8.85 3.94 1.08
N PHE A 55 -8.65 3.26 2.20
CA PHE A 55 -9.52 2.24 2.74
C PHE A 55 -10.32 2.86 3.88
N THR A 56 -11.64 2.95 3.72
CA THR A 56 -12.56 3.53 4.69
C THR A 56 -13.31 2.45 5.45
N ASP A 57 -14.06 2.84 6.48
CA ASP A 57 -14.96 1.96 7.22
C ASP A 57 -14.26 0.76 7.91
N LEU A 58 -12.98 0.92 8.24
CA LEU A 58 -12.20 -0.11 8.91
C LEU A 58 -12.50 -0.11 10.42
N ALA A 59 -12.78 -1.28 10.99
CA ALA A 59 -12.91 -1.40 12.43
C ALA A 59 -11.56 -1.14 13.12
N ALA A 60 -11.50 -0.31 14.15
CA ALA A 60 -10.27 -0.07 14.90
C ALA A 60 -10.00 -1.16 15.94
N TYR A 61 -11.04 -1.87 16.38
CA TYR A 61 -10.95 -2.91 17.41
C TYR A 61 -11.75 -4.14 17.03
N ASP A 62 -11.28 -5.31 17.47
CA ASP A 62 -12.02 -6.57 17.36
C ASP A 62 -13.17 -6.67 18.39
N ALA A 63 -13.89 -7.79 18.37
CA ALA A 63 -15.02 -8.03 19.28
C ALA A 63 -14.60 -8.10 20.75
N GLU A 64 -13.32 -8.35 21.04
CA GLU A 64 -12.74 -8.42 22.38
C GLU A 64 -12.16 -7.06 22.83
N GLY A 65 -12.20 -6.04 21.96
CA GLY A 65 -11.69 -4.70 22.23
C GLY A 65 -10.19 -4.53 21.98
N LYS A 66 -9.52 -5.49 21.32
CA LYS A 66 -8.10 -5.37 20.95
C LYS A 66 -7.97 -4.61 19.63
N ALA A 67 -7.02 -3.68 19.58
CA ALA A 67 -6.81 -2.85 18.40
C ALA A 67 -6.31 -3.69 17.21
N TYR A 68 -6.92 -3.47 16.05
CA TYR A 68 -6.44 -4.01 14.78
C TYR A 68 -5.18 -3.27 14.34
N LYS A 69 -4.16 -4.02 13.93
CA LYS A 69 -3.00 -3.47 13.24
C LYS A 69 -3.28 -3.44 11.75
N TYR A 70 -3.21 -2.26 11.14
CA TYR A 70 -3.33 -2.10 9.70
C TYR A 70 -1.98 -1.81 9.06
N GLU A 71 -1.71 -2.47 7.94
CA GLU A 71 -0.50 -2.30 7.13
C GLU A 71 -0.90 -2.33 5.66
N VAL A 72 -0.10 -1.71 4.81
CA VAL A 72 -0.29 -1.76 3.35
C VAL A 72 0.86 -2.50 2.72
N LYS A 73 0.58 -3.23 1.65
CA LYS A 73 1.58 -3.92 0.86
C LYS A 73 1.28 -3.73 -0.61
N GLU A 74 2.28 -3.31 -1.37
CA GLU A 74 2.17 -3.36 -2.82
C GLU A 74 2.44 -4.79 -3.33
N GLN A 75 1.67 -5.23 -4.30
CA GLN A 75 2.04 -6.40 -5.10
C GLN A 75 3.30 -6.11 -5.92
N ALA A 76 4.12 -7.13 -6.12
CA ALA A 76 5.40 -6.95 -6.80
C ALA A 76 5.21 -6.33 -8.20
N VAL A 77 5.92 -5.24 -8.45
CA VAL A 77 5.94 -4.57 -9.76
C VAL A 77 7.27 -4.89 -10.44
N ASP A 78 7.20 -5.50 -11.62
CA ASP A 78 8.39 -5.92 -12.36
C ASP A 78 9.31 -4.73 -12.65
N GLY A 79 10.61 -4.88 -12.34
CA GLY A 79 11.61 -3.83 -12.53
C GLY A 79 11.59 -2.70 -11.48
N TYR A 80 10.82 -2.84 -10.40
CA TYR A 80 10.76 -1.84 -9.32
C TYR A 80 11.05 -2.44 -7.94
N GLN A 81 11.73 -1.64 -7.12
CA GLN A 81 11.86 -1.89 -5.69
C GLN A 81 10.85 -1.04 -4.94
N THR A 82 10.02 -1.69 -4.14
CA THR A 82 8.98 -1.06 -3.31
C THR A 82 9.52 -0.75 -1.92
N GLU A 83 9.25 0.46 -1.43
CA GLU A 83 9.45 0.88 -0.05
C GLU A 83 8.11 1.40 0.51
N VAL A 84 7.75 0.98 1.73
CA VAL A 84 6.52 1.42 2.41
C VAL A 84 6.91 2.19 3.66
N ASN A 85 6.52 3.47 3.73
CA ASN A 85 6.75 4.36 4.87
C ASN A 85 5.40 4.71 5.49
N GLY A 86 5.02 3.99 6.56
CA GLY A 86 3.66 4.06 7.10
C GLY A 86 2.66 3.48 6.10
N TYR A 87 1.94 4.34 5.39
CA TYR A 87 1.03 3.97 4.31
C TYR A 87 1.42 4.56 2.95
N ASP A 88 2.48 5.36 2.89
CA ASP A 88 2.98 5.86 1.62
C ASP A 88 3.90 4.83 0.97
N ILE A 89 3.70 4.60 -0.33
CA ILE A 89 4.44 3.62 -1.10
C ILE A 89 5.33 4.35 -2.08
N THR A 90 6.62 4.02 -2.12
CA THR A 90 7.56 4.54 -3.10
C THR A 90 8.08 3.39 -3.96
N ASN A 91 7.92 3.46 -5.28
CA ASN A 91 8.61 2.56 -6.20
C ASN A 91 9.82 3.24 -6.81
N THR A 92 10.98 2.62 -6.63
CA THR A 92 12.22 3.03 -7.28
C THR A 92 12.52 2.08 -8.42
N LYS A 93 12.73 2.62 -9.63
CA LYS A 93 13.06 1.81 -10.79
C LYS A 93 14.42 1.16 -10.57
N VAL A 94 14.47 -0.16 -10.58
CA VAL A 94 15.71 -0.90 -10.47
C VAL A 94 16.44 -0.74 -11.80
N GLY A 95 17.46 0.11 -11.82
CA GLY A 95 18.32 0.24 -12.99
C GLY A 95 18.96 -1.10 -13.33
N LYS A 96 19.26 -1.35 -14.61
CA LYS A 96 20.20 -2.40 -15.03
C LYS A 96 21.64 -2.05 -14.61
N THR A 97 21.88 -1.70 -13.36
CA THR A 97 23.22 -1.82 -12.79
C THR A 97 23.37 -3.26 -12.34
N LYS A 98 23.86 -4.07 -13.27
CA LYS A 98 24.39 -5.41 -13.02
C LYS A 98 25.51 -5.33 -11.97
N VAL A 99 25.50 -6.30 -11.06
CA VAL A 99 26.54 -6.82 -10.13
C VAL A 99 26.92 -5.98 -8.90
N GLU A 100 26.58 -6.46 -7.68
CA GLU A 100 27.31 -7.42 -6.80
C GLU A 100 28.50 -6.79 -6.08
N GLY A 101 28.29 -6.44 -4.81
CA GLY A 101 29.34 -6.18 -3.85
C GLY A 101 29.16 -7.08 -2.66
N THR A 102 29.51 -8.37 -2.81
CA THR A 102 29.82 -9.22 -1.67
C THR A 102 31.10 -8.67 -1.04
N LYS A 103 31.04 -8.29 0.24
CA LYS A 103 32.23 -8.13 1.07
C LYS A 103 32.11 -9.06 2.27
#